data_AF-A0A950YBF6-F1
#
_entry.id   AF-A0A950YBF6-F1
#
_cell.length_a   1.000
_cell.length_b   1.000
_cell.length_c   1.000
_cell.angle_alpha   90.00
_cell.angle_beta   90.00
_cell.angle_gamma   90.00
#
_symmetry.space_group_name_H-M   'P 1'
#
loop_
_entity.id
_entity.type
_entity.pdbx_description
1 polymer ?
#
loop_
_entity_poly.entity_id
_entity_poly.type
_entity_poly.pdbx_seq_one_letter_code
_entity_poly.pdbx_strand_id
1 'polypeptide(L)' 'MPPINLYSDTQTRPSAGMRAAIARAVVGDEQRGLDPTTRALEERVAALLGHEAA' A
#
# COMPACT_ATOMS: atom_id res chain seq x y z
N MET A 1 -26.62 -16.12 -1.77
CA MET A 1 -25.34 -15.47 -1.42
C MET A 1 -24.21 -16.29 -2.00
N PRO A 2 -23.14 -15.67 -2.52
CA PRO A 2 -21.93 -16.43 -2.81
C PRO A 2 -21.44 -17.14 -1.54
N PRO A 3 -20.82 -18.32 -1.64
CA PRO A 3 -20.32 -19.07 -0.48
C PRO A 3 -19.32 -18.24 0.32
N ILE A 4 -19.35 -18.36 1.65
CA ILE A 4 -18.40 -17.69 2.54
C ILE A 4 -17.03 -18.34 2.33
N ASN A 5 -16.10 -17.53 1.83
CA ASN A 5 -14.76 -17.99 1.49
C ASN A 5 -13.83 -17.86 2.69
N LEU A 6 -13.39 -19.00 3.22
CA LEU A 6 -12.49 -19.10 4.38
C LEU A 6 -11.13 -19.72 4.04
N TYR A 7 -10.79 -19.83 2.75
CA TYR A 7 -9.58 -20.54 2.31
C TYR A 7 -8.30 -19.80 2.70
N SER A 8 -8.23 -18.48 2.45
CA SER A 8 -7.09 -17.64 2.80
C SER A 8 -7.47 -16.15 2.75
N ASP A 9 -6.84 -15.36 3.61
CA ASP A 9 -6.88 -13.88 3.63
C ASP A 9 -6.25 -13.22 2.39
N THR A 10 -5.36 -13.92 1.70
CA THR A 10 -4.80 -13.48 0.40
C THR A 10 -5.86 -13.30 -0.69
N GLN A 11 -7.07 -13.84 -0.51
CA GLN A 11 -8.19 -13.64 -1.43
C GLN A 11 -8.93 -12.31 -1.26
N THR A 12 -8.51 -11.49 -0.29
CA THR A 12 -9.03 -10.12 -0.15
C THR A 12 -8.85 -9.32 -1.44
N ARG A 13 -9.82 -8.45 -1.74
CA ARG A 13 -9.79 -7.58 -2.91
C ARG A 13 -9.67 -6.12 -2.46
N PRO A 14 -8.97 -5.26 -3.21
CA PRO A 14 -8.95 -3.83 -2.92
C PRO A 14 -10.36 -3.25 -2.84
N SER A 15 -10.64 -2.58 -1.71
CA SER A 15 -11.87 -1.83 -1.51
C SER A 15 -11.96 -0.65 -2.49
N ALA A 16 -13.14 -0.05 -2.62
CA ALA A 16 -13.32 1.13 -3.46
C ALA A 16 -12.37 2.28 -3.05
N GLY A 17 -12.19 2.50 -1.74
CA GLY A 17 -11.27 3.52 -1.22
C GLY A 17 -9.81 3.24 -1.58
N MET A 18 -9.37 1.97 -1.47
CA MET A 18 -8.02 1.57 -1.87
C MET A 18 -7.80 1.79 -3.37
N ARG A 19 -8.77 1.42 -4.22
CA ARG A 19 -8.68 1.65 -5.67
C ARG A 19 -8.62 3.13 -6.02
N ALA A 20 -9.41 3.96 -5.34
CA ALA A 20 -9.38 5.41 -5.55
C ALA A 20 -8.06 6.04 -5.11
N ALA A 21 -7.47 5.58 -4.00
CA ALA A 21 -6.16 6.03 -3.55
C ALA A 21 -5.06 5.65 -4.55
N ILE A 22 -5.04 4.40 -5.03
CA ILE A 22 -4.11 3.93 -6.07
C ILE A 22 -4.24 4.79 -7.33
N ALA A 23 -5.47 5.04 -7.80
CA ALA A 23 -5.71 5.82 -9.01
C ALA A 23 -5.30 7.30 -8.90
N ARG A 24 -5.19 7.83 -7.68
CA ARG A 24 -4.80 9.23 -7.41
C ARG A 24 -3.36 9.39 -6.93
N ALA A 25 -2.63 8.29 -6.76
CA ALA A 25 -1.27 8.33 -6.25
C ALA A 25 -0.36 9.15 -7.16
N VAL A 26 0.47 10.00 -6.58
CA VAL A 26 1.55 10.66 -7.31
C VAL A 26 2.68 9.65 -7.43
N VAL A 27 3.02 9.28 -8.67
CA VAL A 27 4.05 8.29 -8.96
C VAL A 27 5.33 8.95 -9.46
N GLY A 28 6.46 8.31 -9.19
CA GLY A 28 7.78 8.75 -9.61
C GLY A 28 8.68 7.57 -9.97
N ASP A 29 9.98 7.82 -10.08
CA ASP A 29 10.98 6.79 -10.36
C ASP A 29 11.38 6.10 -9.05
N GLU A 30 10.72 4.97 -8.75
CA GLU A 30 10.97 4.21 -7.53
C GLU A 30 12.38 3.60 -7.50
N GLN A 31 12.91 3.14 -8.65
CA GLN A 31 14.24 2.53 -8.71
C GLN A 31 15.36 3.50 -8.31
N ARG A 32 15.11 4.81 -8.45
CA ARG A 32 16.00 5.89 -8.00
C ARG A 32 15.62 6.48 -6.64
N GLY A 33 14.61 5.92 -5.96
CA GLY A 33 14.09 6.40 -4.68
C GLY A 33 13.33 7.72 -4.77
N LEU A 34 12.76 8.04 -5.93
CA LEU A 34 12.08 9.31 -6.22
C LEU A 34 10.55 9.17 -6.32
N ASP A 35 9.97 8.01 -6.03
CA ASP A 35 8.52 7.86 -5.94
C ASP A 35 8.01 8.44 -4.60
N PRO A 36 7.21 9.52 -4.63
CA PRO A 36 6.79 10.18 -3.40
C PRO A 36 5.78 9.35 -2.61
N THR A 37 4.98 8.50 -3.26
CA THR A 37 4.01 7.65 -2.58
C THR A 37 4.70 6.49 -1.86
N THR A 38 5.73 5.89 -2.48
CA THR A 38 6.56 4.85 -1.83
C THR A 38 7.31 5.42 -0.63
N ARG A 39 7.99 6.55 -0.77
CA ARG A 39 8.71 7.20 0.34
C ARG A 39 7.80 7.53 1.51
N ALA A 40 6.62 8.07 1.25
CA ALA A 40 5.66 8.39 2.30
C ALA A 40 5.18 7.14 3.07
N LEU A 41 5.06 5.99 2.38
CA LEU A 41 4.75 4.72 3.02
C LEU A 41 5.90 4.26 3.93
N GLU A 42 7.14 4.28 3.42
CA GLU A 42 8.34 3.88 4.16
C GLU A 42 8.53 4.72 5.41
N GLU A 43 8.50 6.05 5.28
CA GLU A 43 8.64 7.01 6.40
C GLU A 43 7.57 6.76 7.46
N ARG A 44 6.31 6.54 7.04
CA ARG A 44 5.21 6.24 7.98
C ARG A 44 5.42 4.91 8.70
N VAL A 45 5.83 3.86 7.99
CA VAL A 45 6.00 2.52 8.58
C VAL A 45 7.22 2.49 9.49
N ALA A 46 8.32 3.12 9.09
CA ALA A 46 9.52 3.28 9.90
C ALA A 46 9.21 3.99 11.22
N ALA A 47 8.47 5.10 11.17
CA ALA A 47 8.00 5.81 12.37
C ALA A 47 7.06 4.95 13.24
N LEU A 48 6.16 4.18 12.62
CA LEU A 48 5.22 3.32 13.33
C LEU A 48 5.92 2.18 14.08
N LEU A 49 7.00 1.65 13.51
CA LEU A 49 7.73 0.50 14.04
C LEU A 49 8.99 0.86 14.81
N GLY A 50 9.41 2.14 14.82
CA GLY A 50 10.60 2.60 15.53
C GLY A 50 11.91 2.27 14.83
N HIS A 51 11.93 2.30 13.49
CA HIS A 51 13.09 2.04 12.66
C HIS A 51 13.46 3.26 11.81
N GLU A 52 14.64 3.21 11.19
CA GLU A 52 15.00 4.14 10.11
C GLU A 52 14.25 3.75 8.83
N ALA A 53 13.93 4.73 7.98
CA ALA A 53 13.35 4.47 6.66
C ALA A 53 14.39 3.80 5.75
N ALA A 54 13.90 3.00 4.79
CA ALA A 54 14.71 2.20 3.87
C ALA A 54 15.47 3.04 2.83
#